data_AF-A0A535HQ23-F1
#
_entry.id   AF-A0A535HQ23-F1
#
_cell.length_a   1.000
_cell.length_b   1.000
_cell.length_c   1.000
_cell.angle_alpha   90.00
_cell.angle_beta   90.00
_cell.angle_gamma   90.00
#
_symmetry.space_group_name_H-M   'P 1'
#
loop_
_entity.id
_entity.type
_entity.pdbx_description
1 polymer ?
#
loop_
_entity_poly.entity_id
_entity_poly.type
_entity_poly.pdbx_seq_one_letter_code
_entity_poly.pdbx_strand_id
1 'polypeptide(L)'
;MRRLEAGIGQLAWVASQDWMCEPWIVAKTGLTVLEHQARTVDNFLQLRAELGGLVIPVIQGYGPRDYDRCIGRYQDNGVDLAAEPVVGLGSVCRRSRTLEAVRLIRYLQDHRLR
;
A
#
# COMPACT_ATOMS: atom_id res chain seq x y z
N MET A 1 5.76 -1.43 -21.18
CA MET A 1 7.13 -0.99 -20.83
C MET A 1 7.68 0.14 -21.71
N ARG A 2 7.82 0.00 -23.04
CA ARG A 2 8.53 0.95 -23.93
C ARG A 2 8.18 2.46 -23.82
N ARG A 3 6.97 2.85 -23.39
CA ARG A 3 6.58 4.27 -23.27
C ARG A 3 6.98 4.93 -21.94
N LEU A 4 7.05 4.18 -20.84
CA LEU A 4 7.37 4.74 -19.52
C LEU A 4 8.86 5.06 -19.40
N GLU A 5 9.72 4.18 -19.91
CA GLU A 5 11.17 4.35 -19.89
C GLU A 5 11.65 5.47 -20.83
N ALA A 6 10.96 5.65 -21.96
CA ALA A 6 11.33 6.64 -22.98
C ALA A 6 11.10 8.11 -22.57
N GLY A 7 10.32 8.37 -21.51
CA GLY A 7 9.94 9.74 -21.12
C GLY A 7 10.40 10.20 -19.72
N ILE A 8 10.81 9.28 -18.84
CA ILE A 8 10.98 9.56 -17.39
C ILE A 8 12.42 9.25 -16.88
N GLY A 9 13.28 8.65 -17.71
CA GLY A 9 14.64 8.23 -17.31
C GLY A 9 14.67 6.82 -16.70
N GLN A 10 15.66 6.53 -15.82
CA GLN A 10 15.76 5.23 -15.12
C GLN A 10 14.70 5.13 -14.01
N LEU A 11 13.55 4.56 -14.36
CA LEU A 11 12.43 4.33 -13.45
C LEU A 11 12.77 3.14 -12.53
N ALA A 12 13.04 3.42 -11.25
CA ALA A 12 13.39 2.38 -10.27
C ALA A 12 12.18 1.55 -9.82
N TRP A 13 11.03 2.21 -9.61
CA TRP A 13 9.76 1.59 -9.26
C TRP A 13 8.60 2.57 -9.46
N VAL A 14 7.37 2.06 -9.46
CA VAL A 14 6.13 2.85 -9.46
C VAL A 14 5.17 2.32 -8.39
N ALA A 15 4.55 3.21 -7.61
CA ALA A 15 3.46 2.79 -6.73
C ALA A 15 2.18 2.58 -7.54
N SER A 16 1.42 1.53 -7.24
CA SER A 16 0.05 1.40 -7.73
C SER A 16 -0.82 2.53 -7.17
N GLN A 17 -1.80 3.02 -7.95
CA GLN A 17 -2.82 3.90 -7.40
C GLN A 17 -3.49 3.23 -6.20
N ASP A 18 -3.57 3.94 -5.09
CA ASP A 18 -4.16 3.49 -3.84
C ASP A 18 -5.50 4.19 -3.54
N TRP A 19 -6.23 3.64 -2.58
CA TRP A 19 -7.44 4.22 -2.03
C TRP A 19 -7.21 4.60 -0.57
N MET A 20 -7.04 5.89 -0.34
CA MET A 20 -6.82 6.51 0.98
C MET A 20 -7.90 6.14 2.02
N CYS A 21 -7.51 5.84 3.25
CA CYS A 21 -8.38 5.33 4.32
C CYS A 21 -8.66 6.32 5.45
N GLU A 22 -8.30 7.60 5.32
CA GLU A 22 -8.67 8.59 6.32
C GLU A 22 -10.21 8.68 6.47
N PRO A 23 -10.74 8.88 7.69
CA PRO A 23 -12.20 8.89 7.93
C PRO A 23 -12.97 9.85 7.04
N TRP A 24 -12.39 11.02 6.75
CA TRP A 24 -13.01 12.03 5.87
C TRP A 24 -13.00 11.63 4.39
N ILE A 25 -12.08 10.75 3.97
CA ILE A 25 -12.07 10.18 2.61
C ILE A 25 -13.12 9.07 2.51
N VAL A 26 -13.16 8.14 3.47
CA VAL A 26 -14.18 7.07 3.56
C VAL A 26 -15.59 7.67 3.56
N ALA A 27 -15.81 8.76 4.33
CA ALA A 27 -17.07 9.49 4.32
C ALA A 27 -17.39 10.12 2.95
N LYS A 28 -16.38 10.58 2.20
CA LYS A 28 -16.54 11.20 0.88
C LYS A 28 -16.84 10.17 -0.21
N THR A 29 -16.24 8.98 -0.15
CA THR A 29 -16.47 7.91 -1.14
C THR A 29 -17.71 7.08 -0.83
N GLY A 30 -18.15 7.05 0.44
CA GLY A 30 -19.24 6.17 0.89
C GLY A 30 -18.83 4.69 0.98
N LEU A 31 -17.55 4.37 0.80
CA LEU A 31 -17.01 3.02 0.82
C LEU A 31 -16.32 2.75 2.16
N THR A 32 -16.22 1.48 2.55
CA THR A 32 -15.52 1.10 3.78
C THR A 32 -14.00 1.08 3.59
N VAL A 33 -13.25 1.09 4.71
CA VAL A 33 -11.80 0.84 4.69
C VAL A 33 -11.47 -0.49 4.01
N LEU A 34 -12.26 -1.54 4.24
CA LEU A 34 -12.07 -2.85 3.60
C LEU A 34 -12.22 -2.79 2.08
N GLU A 35 -13.17 -1.99 1.59
CA GLU A 35 -13.37 -1.79 0.15
C GLU A 35 -12.21 -1.01 -0.47
N HIS A 36 -11.70 0.02 0.23
CA HIS A 36 -10.51 0.75 -0.21
C HIS A 36 -9.27 -0.15 -0.25
N GLN A 37 -9.11 -1.01 0.75
CA GLN A 37 -8.04 -2.03 0.77
C GLN A 37 -8.19 -3.01 -0.39
N ALA A 38 -9.39 -3.52 -0.66
CA ALA A 38 -9.65 -4.42 -1.78
C ALA A 38 -9.24 -3.78 -3.11
N ARG A 39 -9.72 -2.56 -3.39
CA ARG A 39 -9.38 -1.83 -4.62
C ARG A 39 -7.90 -1.53 -4.75
N THR A 40 -7.21 -1.22 -3.65
CA THR A 40 -5.76 -0.99 -3.66
C THR A 40 -5.00 -2.26 -4.02
N VAL A 41 -5.34 -3.39 -3.37
CA VAL A 41 -4.68 -4.68 -3.63
C VAL A 41 -5.00 -5.17 -5.04
N ASP A 42 -6.26 -5.09 -5.48
CA ASP A 42 -6.68 -5.55 -6.81
C ASP A 42 -5.97 -4.75 -7.91
N ASN A 43 -5.85 -3.42 -7.74
CA ASN A 43 -5.11 -2.57 -8.68
C ASN A 43 -3.61 -2.93 -8.70
N PHE A 44 -3.00 -3.17 -7.54
CA PHE A 44 -1.63 -3.66 -7.47
C PHE A 44 -1.45 -4.97 -8.23
N LEU A 45 -2.33 -5.96 -8.01
CA LEU A 45 -2.23 -7.28 -8.65
C LEU A 45 -2.36 -7.18 -10.17
N GLN A 46 -3.29 -6.36 -10.66
CA GLN A 46 -3.45 -6.09 -12.09
C GLN A 46 -2.19 -5.48 -12.69
N LEU A 47 -1.66 -4.41 -12.07
CA LEU A 47 -0.44 -3.75 -12.54
C LEU A 47 0.78 -4.66 -12.43
N ARG A 48 0.89 -5.47 -11.37
CA ARG A 48 1.97 -6.43 -11.15
C ARG A 48 1.99 -7.51 -12.23
N ALA A 49 0.83 -7.96 -12.70
CA ALA A 49 0.74 -8.92 -13.79
C ALA A 49 1.27 -8.34 -15.12
N GLU A 50 1.11 -7.04 -15.35
CA GLU A 50 1.54 -6.38 -16.60
C GLU A 50 2.97 -5.84 -16.56
N LEU A 51 3.42 -5.35 -15.41
CA LEU A 51 4.66 -4.59 -15.25
C LEU A 51 5.68 -5.29 -14.36
N GLY A 52 5.33 -6.43 -13.76
CA GLY A 52 6.22 -7.24 -12.93
C GLY A 52 6.79 -6.46 -11.75
N GLY A 53 8.06 -6.73 -11.43
CA GLY A 53 8.80 -6.17 -10.29
C GLY A 53 8.81 -4.64 -10.18
N LEU A 54 8.46 -3.92 -11.25
CA LEU A 54 8.48 -2.46 -11.29
C LEU A 54 7.43 -1.82 -10.36
N VAL A 55 6.29 -2.48 -10.15
CA VAL A 55 5.20 -1.94 -9.31
C VAL A 55 5.53 -2.21 -7.84
N ILE A 56 5.24 -1.32 -6.90
CA ILE A 56 5.37 -1.64 -5.47
C ILE A 56 4.00 -1.74 -4.81
N PRO A 57 3.83 -2.65 -3.84
CA PRO A 57 2.59 -2.73 -3.07
C PRO A 57 2.46 -1.53 -2.14
N VAL A 58 1.21 -1.16 -1.83
CA VAL A 58 0.89 -0.12 -0.85
C VAL A 58 -0.05 -0.70 0.20
N ILE A 59 0.33 -0.65 1.47
CA ILE A 59 -0.51 -1.05 2.59
C ILE A 59 -1.39 0.14 2.99
N GLN A 60 -2.70 -0.09 3.03
CA GLN A 60 -3.70 0.91 3.43
C GLN A 60 -4.37 0.58 4.76
N GLY A 61 -4.71 1.61 5.53
CA GLY A 61 -5.45 1.48 6.78
C GLY A 61 -5.50 2.78 7.56
N TYR A 62 -6.29 2.83 8.62
CA TYR A 62 -6.30 3.97 9.54
C TYR A 62 -5.90 3.55 10.95
N GLY A 63 -6.48 2.48 11.50
CA GLY A 63 -6.05 1.87 12.75
C GLY A 63 -5.05 0.73 12.54
N PRO A 64 -4.30 0.30 13.57
CA PRO A 64 -3.37 -0.83 13.49
C PRO A 64 -4.00 -2.11 12.90
N ARG A 65 -5.22 -2.44 13.32
CA ARG A 65 -5.96 -3.61 12.80
C ARG A 65 -6.30 -3.49 11.32
N ASP A 66 -6.44 -2.29 10.78
CA ASP A 66 -6.68 -2.12 9.35
C ASP A 66 -5.43 -2.50 8.57
N TYR A 67 -4.25 -2.07 9.02
CA TYR A 67 -2.98 -2.45 8.41
C TYR A 67 -2.76 -3.98 8.46
N ASP A 68 -3.06 -4.63 9.59
CA ASP A 68 -3.00 -6.09 9.70
C ASP A 68 -3.90 -6.78 8.66
N ARG A 69 -5.13 -6.29 8.47
CA ARG A 69 -6.06 -6.84 7.47
C ARG A 69 -5.56 -6.63 6.05
N CYS A 70 -4.96 -5.48 5.76
CA CYS A 70 -4.42 -5.21 4.42
C CYS A 70 -3.22 -6.12 4.13
N ILE A 71 -2.33 -6.32 5.10
CA ILE A 71 -1.22 -7.30 4.99
C ILE A 71 -1.77 -8.70 4.75
N GLY A 72 -2.77 -9.13 5.53
CA GLY A 72 -3.43 -10.42 5.35
C GLY A 72 -4.00 -10.57 3.93
N ARG A 73 -4.64 -9.52 3.39
CA ARG A 73 -5.17 -9.55 2.02
C ARG A 73 -4.08 -9.73 0.95
N TYR A 74 -2.91 -9.11 1.11
CA TYR A 74 -1.77 -9.38 0.21
C TYR A 74 -1.32 -10.85 0.32
N GLN A 75 -1.20 -11.37 1.55
CA GLN A 75 -0.83 -12.77 1.80
C GLN A 75 -1.83 -13.77 1.20
N ASP A 76 -3.13 -13.51 1.35
CA ASP A 76 -4.21 -14.32 0.79
C ASP A 76 -4.17 -14.37 -0.75
N ASN A 77 -3.57 -13.35 -1.38
CA ASN A 77 -3.34 -13.27 -2.83
C ASN A 77 -1.93 -13.75 -3.22
N GLY A 78 -1.20 -14.42 -2.33
CA GLY A 78 0.11 -15.00 -2.61
C GLY A 78 1.25 -13.97 -2.69
N VAL A 79 1.05 -12.76 -2.18
CA VAL A 79 2.07 -11.70 -2.17
C VAL A 79 2.79 -11.69 -0.84
N ASP A 80 4.09 -12.03 -0.86
CA ASP A 80 4.96 -11.91 0.30
C ASP A 80 5.56 -10.51 0.38
N LEU A 81 4.97 -9.65 1.20
CA LEU A 81 5.42 -8.27 1.40
C LEU A 81 6.81 -8.17 2.05
N ALA A 82 7.30 -9.21 2.74
CA ALA A 82 8.65 -9.20 3.30
C ALA A 82 9.73 -9.49 2.24
N ALA A 83 9.36 -10.09 1.11
CA ALA A 83 10.25 -10.30 -0.02
C ALA A 83 10.33 -9.07 -0.96
N GLU A 84 9.48 -8.07 -0.75
CA GLU A 84 9.43 -6.85 -1.57
C GLU A 84 10.51 -5.85 -1.11
N PRO A 85 11.33 -5.30 -2.03
CA PRO A 85 12.41 -4.37 -1.66
C PRO A 85 11.87 -3.04 -1.12
N VAL A 86 10.65 -2.66 -1.51
CA VAL A 86 9.98 -1.43 -1.10
C VAL A 86 8.49 -1.71 -0.96
N VAL A 87 7.91 -1.28 0.16
CA VAL A 87 6.46 -1.31 0.41
C VAL A 87 6.00 0.09 0.80
N GLY A 88 4.99 0.61 0.08
CA GLY A 88 4.37 1.89 0.40
C GLY A 88 3.48 1.80 1.64
N LEU A 89 3.49 2.83 2.48
CA LEU A 89 2.59 2.97 3.61
C LEU A 89 1.62 4.13 3.39
N GLY A 90 0.35 3.80 3.13
CA GLY A 90 -0.71 4.75 2.85
C GLY A 90 -1.31 5.41 4.08
N SER A 91 -2.09 6.48 3.87
CA SER A 91 -2.95 7.10 4.90
C SER A 91 -2.23 7.55 6.19
N VAL A 92 -0.90 7.73 6.11
CA VAL A 92 -0.03 8.09 7.25
C VAL A 92 0.60 9.47 7.11
N CYS A 93 0.70 10.03 5.90
CA CYS A 93 1.46 11.26 5.61
C CYS A 93 1.02 12.47 6.47
N ARG A 94 -0.30 12.61 6.71
CA ARG A 94 -0.84 13.68 7.57
C ARG A 94 -0.79 13.36 9.08
N ARG A 95 -0.29 12.18 9.43
CA ARG A 95 -0.18 11.64 10.80
C ARG A 95 1.27 11.46 11.25
N SER A 96 2.24 11.65 10.36
CA SER A 96 3.68 11.45 10.62
C SER A 96 4.25 12.31 11.76
N ARG A 97 3.53 13.36 12.17
CA ARG A 97 3.87 14.20 13.34
C ARG A 97 3.24 13.72 14.66
N THR A 98 2.48 12.62 14.63
CA THR A 98 1.76 12.09 15.78
C THR A 98 2.48 10.85 16.30
N LEU A 99 2.56 10.69 17.63
CA LEU A 99 3.12 9.50 18.30
C LEU A 99 2.51 8.18 17.78
N GLU A 100 1.28 8.24 17.27
CA GLU A 100 0.56 7.13 16.67
C GLU A 100 1.20 6.61 15.37
N ALA A 101 1.66 7.49 14.47
CA ALA A 101 2.32 7.07 13.24
C ALA A 101 3.68 6.42 13.51
N VAL A 102 4.45 6.95 14.47
CA VAL A 102 5.71 6.33 14.90
C VAL A 102 5.48 4.95 15.50
N ARG A 103 4.44 4.78 16.33
CA ARG A 103 4.06 3.46 16.88
C ARG A 103 3.66 2.47 15.80
N LEU A 104 2.90 2.93 14.80
CA LEU A 104 2.51 2.10 13.66
C LEU A 104 3.71 1.65 12.83
N ILE A 105 4.62 2.58 12.49
CA ILE A 105 5.82 2.26 11.72
C ILE A 105 6.68 1.24 12.48
N ARG A 106 6.90 1.43 13.78
CA ARG A 106 7.63 0.48 14.62
C ARG A 106 6.95 -0.88 14.68
N TYR A 107 5.63 -0.92 14.87
CA TYR A 107 4.86 -2.17 14.86
C TYR A 107 5.04 -2.95 13.54
N LEU A 108 5.03 -2.26 12.40
CA LEU A 108 5.22 -2.89 11.09
C LEU A 108 6.66 -3.41 10.90
N GLN A 109 7.66 -2.63 11.32
CA GLN A 109 9.08 -3.00 11.26
C GLN A 109 9.40 -4.21 12.16
N ASP A 110 8.87 -4.24 13.39
CA ASP A 110 9.24 -5.25 14.38
C ASP A 110 8.56 -6.61 14.11
N HIS A 111 7.43 -6.62 13.41
CA HIS A 111 6.57 -7.81 13.35
C HIS A 111 6.31 -8.38 11.96
N ARG A 112 6.47 -7.64 10.85
CA ARG A 112 5.92 -8.12 9.55
C ARG A 112 6.69 -7.75 8.29
N LEU A 113 7.55 -6.73 8.29
CA LEU A 113 8.34 -6.31 7.12
C LEU A 113 9.80 -6.18 7.56
N ARG A 114 10.61 -7.21 7.33
CA ARG A 114 12.06 -7.22 7.60
C ARG A 114 12.82 -7.20 6.30
#